data_AF-A0A955VJB7-F1
#
_entry.id   AF-A0A955VJB7-F1
#
_cell.length_a   1.000
_cell.length_b   1.000
_cell.length_c   1.000
_cell.angle_alpha   90.00
_cell.angle_beta   90.00
_cell.angle_gamma   90.00
#
_symmetry.space_group_name_H-M   'P 1'
#
loop_
_entity.id
_entity.type
_entity.pdbx_description
1 polymer ?
#
loop_
_entity_poly.entity_id
_entity_poly.type
_entity_poly.pdbx_seq_one_letter_code
_entity_poly.pdbx_strand_id
1 'polypeptide(L)'
;MNRSAAASDDERARTVELLISRLLRIGVFTSFAVIVLGAVLSFVERSELLTSPDLLVQLINRPNPLRNVTDVLRSVARFEGRGIVMLGLLLLIATPVLRVFVSAFVFFYQRDRIFVLITSGVFALLMLSFLIGTAGG
;
A
#
# COMPACT_ATOMS: atom_id res chain seq x y z
N MET A 1 -0.72 -38.17 -26.94
CA MET A 1 -1.43 -37.91 -25.67
C MET A 1 -0.89 -36.73 -24.84
N ASN A 2 0.09 -35.92 -25.30
CA ASN A 2 0.74 -34.89 -24.46
C ASN A 2 0.30 -33.42 -24.67
N ARG A 3 -0.53 -33.11 -25.68
CA ARG A 3 -0.93 -31.71 -25.96
C ARG A 3 -2.03 -31.16 -25.04
N SER A 4 -2.85 -32.04 -24.45
CA SER A 4 -3.99 -31.60 -23.63
C SER A 4 -3.60 -31.17 -22.21
N ALA A 5 -2.50 -31.72 -21.66
CA ALA A 5 -2.00 -31.33 -20.35
C ALA A 5 -1.23 -30.00 -20.40
N ALA A 6 -0.37 -29.82 -21.42
CA ALA A 6 0.35 -28.57 -21.65
C ALA A 6 -0.59 -27.36 -21.86
N ALA A 7 -1.67 -27.54 -22.62
CA ALA A 7 -2.66 -26.49 -22.82
C ALA A 7 -3.40 -26.08 -21.53
N SER A 8 -3.62 -27.02 -20.59
CA SER A 8 -4.28 -26.70 -19.31
C SER A 8 -3.38 -26.01 -18.29
N ASP A 9 -2.07 -26.25 -18.35
CA ASP A 9 -1.09 -25.63 -17.45
C ASP A 9 -0.81 -24.17 -17.87
N ASP A 10 -0.72 -23.90 -19.18
CA ASP A 10 -0.58 -22.54 -19.73
C ASP A 10 -1.81 -21.67 -19.39
N GLU A 11 -3.03 -22.22 -19.49
CA GLU A 11 -4.27 -21.50 -19.18
C GLU A 11 -4.35 -21.13 -17.68
N ARG A 12 -3.89 -22.02 -16.80
CA ARG A 12 -3.81 -21.78 -15.35
C ARG A 12 -2.78 -20.71 -15.02
N ALA A 13 -1.59 -20.79 -15.60
CA ALA A 13 -0.53 -19.79 -15.40
C ALA A 13 -0.99 -18.40 -15.86
N ARG A 14 -1.62 -18.32 -17.04
CA ARG A 14 -2.17 -17.08 -17.58
C ARG A 14 -3.29 -16.51 -16.71
N THR A 15 -4.16 -17.36 -16.17
CA THR A 15 -5.22 -16.93 -15.25
C THR A 15 -4.64 -16.33 -13.97
N VAL A 16 -3.61 -16.96 -13.40
CA VAL A 16 -2.91 -16.46 -12.20
C VAL A 16 -2.23 -15.12 -12.48
N GLU A 17 -1.53 -14.99 -13.61
CA GLU A 17 -0.89 -13.74 -14.02
C GLU A 17 -1.90 -12.60 -14.19
N LEU A 18 -3.06 -12.88 -14.80
CA LEU A 18 -4.13 -11.90 -14.98
C LEU A 18 -4.76 -11.50 -13.64
N LEU A 19 -4.97 -12.45 -12.72
CA LEU A 19 -5.47 -12.17 -11.38
C LEU A 19 -4.49 -11.27 -10.60
N ILE A 20 -3.20 -11.59 -10.63
CA ILE A 20 -2.15 -10.79 -9.99
C ILE A 20 -2.10 -9.38 -10.58
N SER A 21 -2.14 -9.28 -11.91
CA SER A 21 -2.10 -7.99 -12.62
C SER A 21 -3.32 -7.12 -12.31
N ARG A 22 -4.50 -7.73 -12.22
CA ARG A 22 -5.75 -7.02 -11.90
C ARG A 22 -5.78 -6.56 -10.44
N LEU A 23 -5.33 -7.39 -9.50
CA LEU A 23 -5.21 -7.02 -8.09
C LEU A 23 -4.28 -5.81 -7.89
N LEU A 24 -3.12 -5.80 -8.56
CA LEU A 24 -2.18 -4.68 -8.53
C LEU A 24 -2.81 -3.39 -9.03
N ARG A 25 -3.44 -3.47 -10.21
CA ARG A 25 -3.99 -2.28 -10.86
C ARG A 25 -5.10 -1.67 -10.00
N ILE A 26 -6.03 -2.49 -9.50
CA ILE A 26 -7.12 -2.01 -8.66
C ILE A 26 -6.55 -1.37 -7.37
N GLY A 27 -5.67 -2.05 -6.64
CA GLY A 27 -5.13 -1.51 -5.38
C GLY A 27 -4.39 -0.19 -5.53
N VAL A 28 -3.56 -0.05 -6.57
CA VAL A 28 -2.84 1.20 -6.86
C VAL A 28 -3.79 2.32 -7.29
N PHE A 29 -4.75 2.04 -8.19
CA PHE A 29 -5.71 3.05 -8.63
C PHE A 29 -6.62 3.52 -7.49
N THR A 30 -7.07 2.61 -6.62
CA THR A 30 -7.86 2.97 -5.43
C THR A 30 -7.04 3.83 -4.48
N SER A 31 -5.78 3.44 -4.20
CA SER A 31 -4.89 4.24 -3.35
C SER A 31 -4.65 5.64 -3.92
N PHE A 32 -4.38 5.72 -5.22
CA PHE A 32 -4.20 6.99 -5.92
C PHE A 32 -5.45 7.89 -5.85
N ALA A 33 -6.63 7.33 -6.08
CA ALA A 33 -7.88 8.08 -5.98
C ALA A 33 -8.11 8.65 -4.57
N VAL A 34 -7.81 7.87 -3.52
CA VAL A 34 -7.90 8.32 -2.12
C VAL A 34 -6.90 9.44 -1.83
N ILE A 35 -5.65 9.31 -2.31
CA ILE A 35 -4.62 10.36 -2.15
C ILE A 35 -5.07 11.66 -2.83
N VAL A 36 -5.54 11.59 -4.08
CA VAL A 36 -6.00 12.77 -4.83
C VAL A 36 -7.18 13.42 -4.10
N LEU A 37 -8.15 12.63 -3.64
CA LEU A 37 -9.29 13.14 -2.88
C LEU A 37 -8.85 13.87 -1.61
N GLY A 38 -7.99 13.25 -0.81
CA GLY A 38 -7.45 13.86 0.41
C GLY A 38 -6.62 15.12 0.12
N ALA A 39 -5.88 15.13 -0.98
CA ALA A 39 -5.12 16.29 -1.41
C ALA A 39 -6.05 17.46 -1.77
N VAL A 40 -7.07 17.22 -2.60
CA VAL A 40 -8.07 18.24 -2.95
C VAL A 40 -8.77 18.77 -1.69
N LEU A 41 -9.19 17.89 -0.78
CA LEU A 41 -9.82 18.31 0.48
C LEU A 41 -8.88 19.14 1.34
N SER A 42 -7.59 18.77 1.41
CA SER A 42 -6.56 19.53 2.10
C SER A 42 -6.34 20.92 1.49
N PHE A 43 -6.48 21.08 0.18
CA PHE A 43 -6.38 22.38 -0.50
C PHE A 43 -7.57 23.27 -0.18
N VAL A 44 -8.78 22.71 -0.11
CA VAL A 44 -10.01 23.44 0.22
C VAL A 44 -10.03 23.88 1.69
N GLU A 45 -9.64 23.02 2.62
CA GLU A 45 -9.55 23.36 4.06
C GLU A 45 -8.51 24.44 4.35
N ARG A 46 -7.49 24.57 3.50
CA ARG A 46 -6.28 25.37 3.78
C ARG A 46 -6.20 26.65 2.96
N SER A 47 -7.23 27.01 2.20
CA SER A 47 -7.31 28.29 1.49
C SER A 47 -7.31 29.50 2.44
N GLU A 48 -7.61 29.32 3.73
CA GLU A 48 -7.58 30.38 4.75
C GLU A 48 -6.20 30.58 5.42
N LEU A 49 -5.23 29.69 5.21
CA LEU A 49 -3.92 29.68 5.90
C LEU A 49 -2.74 30.20 5.06
N LEU A 50 -2.98 30.63 3.82
CA LEU A 50 -1.95 31.08 2.89
C LEU A 50 -1.48 32.53 3.10
N THR A 51 -1.94 33.22 4.14
CA THR A 51 -1.63 34.64 4.38
C THR A 51 -0.36 34.89 5.22
N SER A 52 0.29 33.86 5.77
CA SER A 52 1.42 34.06 6.70
C SER A 52 2.65 33.20 6.34
N PRO A 53 3.72 33.79 5.77
CA PRO A 53 4.96 33.10 5.40
C PRO A 53 5.66 32.38 6.57
N ASP A 54 5.41 32.80 7.81
CA ASP A 54 6.05 32.27 9.02
C ASP A 54 5.57 30.85 9.42
N LEU A 55 4.42 30.40 8.91
CA LEU A 55 3.87 29.08 9.21
C LEU A 55 4.53 27.94 8.41
N LEU A 56 5.22 28.25 7.31
CA LEU A 56 5.92 27.25 6.50
C LEU A 56 7.10 26.61 7.25
N VAL A 57 7.78 27.39 8.11
CA VAL A 57 8.89 26.88 8.94
C VAL A 57 8.37 26.06 10.12
N GLN A 58 7.24 26.43 10.73
CA GLN A 58 6.58 25.61 11.75
C GLN A 58 5.97 24.32 11.17
N LEU A 59 5.58 24.29 9.90
CA LEU A 59 5.08 23.09 9.22
C LEU A 59 6.17 22.04 8.98
N ILE A 60 7.43 22.47 8.80
CA ILE A 60 8.59 21.56 8.68
C ILE A 60 9.01 21.03 10.06
N ASN A 61 8.90 21.87 11.10
CA ASN A 61 9.31 21.52 12.47
C ASN A 61 8.20 20.92 13.35
N ARG A 62 6.95 20.79 12.86
CA ARG A 62 5.89 20.15 13.65
C ARG A 62 6.16 18.63 13.66
N PRO A 63 6.38 18.00 14.82
CA PRO A 63 6.54 16.56 14.90
C PRO A 63 5.30 15.91 14.30
N ASN A 64 5.51 15.10 13.28
CA ASN A 64 4.47 14.52 12.43
C ASN A 64 3.40 13.83 13.31
N PRO A 65 2.20 14.43 13.50
CA PRO A 65 1.28 14.00 14.56
C PRO A 65 0.57 12.68 14.25
N LEU A 66 0.80 12.12 13.06
CA LEU A 66 0.22 10.87 12.59
C LEU A 66 1.29 9.77 12.59
N ARG A 67 1.93 9.54 13.75
CA ARG A 67 2.85 8.39 13.92
C ARG A 67 2.09 7.08 14.07
N ASN A 68 0.83 7.12 14.51
CA ASN A 68 0.03 5.93 14.76
C ASN A 68 -1.11 5.80 13.74
N VAL A 69 -1.40 4.56 13.36
CA VAL A 69 -2.55 4.22 12.50
C VAL A 69 -3.87 4.72 13.12
N THR A 70 -3.99 4.68 14.44
CA THR A 70 -5.17 5.19 15.16
C THR A 70 -5.39 6.69 14.97
N ASP A 71 -4.31 7.48 14.92
CA ASP A 71 -4.40 8.93 14.70
C ASP A 71 -4.82 9.23 13.25
N VAL A 72 -4.37 8.41 12.29
CA VAL A 72 -4.83 8.46 10.89
C VAL A 72 -6.33 8.18 10.81
N LEU A 73 -6.81 7.09 11.42
CA LEU A 73 -8.24 6.77 11.42
C LEU A 73 -9.08 7.87 12.07
N ARG A 74 -8.61 8.47 13.17
CA ARG A 74 -9.32 9.57 13.84
C ARG A 74 -9.35 10.84 12.98
N SER A 75 -8.26 11.15 12.28
CA SER A 75 -8.17 12.30 11.35
C SER A 75 -9.09 12.09 10.13
N VAL A 76 -9.16 10.86 9.60
CA VAL A 76 -10.13 10.48 8.56
C VAL A 76 -11.57 10.60 9.07
N ALA A 77 -11.86 10.17 10.30
CA ALA A 77 -13.18 10.29 10.90
C ALA A 77 -13.62 11.75 11.12
N ARG A 78 -12.66 12.67 11.24
CA ARG A 78 -12.88 14.12 11.28
C ARG A 78 -12.93 14.78 9.90
N PHE A 79 -12.83 13.98 8.84
CA PHE A 79 -12.75 14.45 7.45
C PHE A 79 -11.60 15.43 7.17
N GLU A 80 -10.53 15.37 7.96
CA GLU A 80 -9.35 16.20 7.70
C GLU A 80 -8.63 15.70 6.44
N GLY A 81 -8.34 16.60 5.50
CA GLY A 81 -7.71 16.22 4.23
C GLY A 81 -6.37 15.50 4.42
N ARG A 82 -5.58 15.90 5.42
CA ARG A 82 -4.30 15.26 5.77
C ARG A 82 -4.48 13.79 6.17
N GLY A 83 -5.53 13.46 6.91
CA GLY A 83 -5.85 12.09 7.32
C GLY A 83 -6.17 11.20 6.12
N ILE A 84 -6.94 11.71 5.17
CA ILE A 84 -7.32 10.99 3.95
C ILE A 84 -6.11 10.74 3.05
N VAL A 85 -5.19 11.71 2.91
CA VAL A 85 -3.92 11.50 2.18
C VAL A 85 -3.09 10.39 2.83
N MET A 86 -2.96 10.41 4.16
CA MET A 86 -2.18 9.40 4.89
C MET A 86 -2.83 8.01 4.79
N LEU A 87 -4.16 7.93 4.77
CA LEU A 87 -4.89 6.69 4.52
C LEU A 87 -4.60 6.15 3.10
N GLY A 88 -4.62 7.02 2.10
CA GLY A 88 -4.29 6.65 0.72
C GLY A 88 -2.84 6.17 0.58
N LEU A 89 -1.90 6.79 1.28
CA LEU A 89 -0.51 6.33 1.35
C LEU A 89 -0.39 4.98 2.06
N LEU A 90 -1.13 4.78 3.16
CA LEU A 90 -1.18 3.50 3.87
C LEU A 90 -1.71 2.40 2.96
N LEU A 91 -2.75 2.66 2.17
CA LEU A 91 -3.27 1.73 1.16
C LEU A 91 -2.24 1.44 0.06
N LEU A 92 -1.49 2.46 -0.39
CA LEU A 92 -0.48 2.30 -1.43
C LEU A 92 0.66 1.39 -0.98
N ILE A 93 1.06 1.46 0.29
CA ILE A 93 2.08 0.60 0.91
C ILE A 93 1.48 -0.77 1.30
N ALA A 94 0.22 -0.83 1.73
CA ALA A 94 -0.44 -2.08 2.09
C ALA A 94 -0.72 -2.98 0.87
N THR A 95 -1.01 -2.39 -0.29
CA THR A 95 -1.28 -3.10 -1.54
C THR A 95 -0.16 -4.09 -1.93
N PRO A 96 1.14 -3.69 -2.00
CA PRO A 96 2.22 -4.63 -2.28
C PRO A 96 2.43 -5.65 -1.15
N VAL A 97 2.22 -5.29 0.13
CA VAL A 97 2.32 -6.24 1.26
C VAL A 97 1.26 -7.34 1.16
N LEU A 98 0.01 -6.96 0.92
CA LEU A 98 -1.10 -7.90 0.75
C LEU A 98 -0.86 -8.82 -0.45
N ARG A 99 -0.29 -8.30 -1.54
CA ARG A 99 0.09 -9.12 -2.70
C ARG A 99 1.11 -10.19 -2.33
N VAL A 100 2.18 -9.83 -1.62
CA VAL A 100 3.19 -10.81 -1.19
C VAL A 100 2.57 -11.86 -0.28
N PHE A 101 1.69 -11.46 0.64
CA PHE A 101 0.98 -12.38 1.52
C PHE A 101 0.05 -13.34 0.76
N VAL A 102 -0.76 -12.85 -0.17
CA VAL A 102 -1.65 -13.67 -1.00
C VAL A 102 -0.85 -14.63 -1.88
N SER A 103 0.23 -14.16 -2.51
CA SER A 103 1.14 -15.04 -3.27
C SER A 103 1.75 -16.11 -2.36
N ALA A 104 2.25 -15.76 -1.18
CA ALA A 104 2.80 -16.71 -0.23
C ALA A 104 1.76 -17.78 0.20
N PHE A 105 0.53 -17.36 0.47
CA PHE A 105 -0.57 -18.26 0.84
C PHE A 105 -0.94 -19.23 -0.29
N VAL A 106 -1.04 -18.72 -1.52
CA VAL A 106 -1.32 -19.52 -2.72
C VAL A 106 -0.22 -20.55 -2.98
N PHE A 107 1.05 -20.18 -2.79
CA PHE A 107 2.18 -21.11 -2.94
C PHE A 107 2.29 -22.13 -1.80
N PHE A 108 1.96 -21.73 -0.57
CA PHE A 108 1.88 -22.65 0.56
C PHE A 108 0.84 -23.75 0.29
N TYR A 109 -0.32 -23.38 -0.25
CA TYR A 109 -1.37 -24.33 -0.61
C TYR A 109 -1.00 -25.22 -1.81
N GLN A 110 -0.24 -24.70 -2.78
CA GLN A 110 0.21 -25.47 -3.95
C GLN A 110 1.40 -26.41 -3.69
N ARG A 111 1.98 -26.43 -2.47
CA ARG A 111 3.16 -27.24 -2.10
C ARG A 111 4.43 -26.97 -2.93
N ASP A 112 4.51 -25.87 -3.65
CA ASP A 112 5.71 -25.52 -4.40
C ASP A 112 6.74 -24.82 -3.48
N ARG A 113 7.70 -25.62 -2.97
CA ARG A 113 8.63 -25.21 -1.92
C ARG A 113 9.58 -24.09 -2.34
N ILE A 114 9.90 -23.96 -3.64
CA ILE A 114 10.81 -22.92 -4.15
C ILE A 114 10.12 -21.56 -4.11
N PHE A 115 8.85 -21.49 -4.53
CA PHE A 115 8.10 -20.25 -4.52
C PHE A 115 7.79 -19.76 -3.10
N VAL A 116 7.49 -20.67 -2.17
CA VAL A 116 7.32 -20.35 -0.74
C VAL A 116 8.59 -19.73 -0.16
N LEU A 117 9.77 -20.27 -0.49
CA LEU A 117 11.04 -19.75 0.01
C LEU A 117 11.29 -18.31 -0.50
N ILE A 118 11.10 -18.05 -1.79
CA ILE A 118 11.27 -16.71 -2.37
C ILE A 118 10.28 -15.71 -1.76
N THR A 119 8.99 -16.05 -1.67
CA THR A 119 7.98 -15.14 -1.09
C THR A 119 8.23 -14.89 0.40
N SER A 120 8.66 -15.90 1.15
CA SER A 120 9.04 -15.73 2.56
C SER A 120 10.25 -14.79 2.72
N GLY A 121 11.24 -14.88 1.83
CA GLY A 121 12.40 -13.99 1.82
C GLY A 121 12.02 -12.55 1.49
N VAL A 122 11.15 -12.33 0.50
CA VAL A 122 10.62 -10.99 0.17
C VAL A 122 9.80 -10.44 1.34
N PHE A 123 8.93 -11.26 1.95
CA PHE A 123 8.16 -10.84 3.12
C PHE A 123 9.05 -10.46 4.30
N ALA A 124 10.10 -11.25 4.57
CA ALA A 124 11.09 -10.95 5.60
C ALA A 124 11.85 -9.65 5.29
N LEU A 125 12.22 -9.41 4.03
CA LEU A 125 12.83 -8.15 3.59
C LEU A 125 11.89 -6.95 3.78
N LEU A 126 10.59 -7.10 3.49
CA LEU A 126 9.59 -6.06 3.74
C LEU A 126 9.42 -5.78 5.24
N MET A 127 9.33 -6.82 6.07
CA MET A 127 9.30 -6.69 7.54
C MET A 127 10.56 -6.02 8.07
N LEU A 128 11.74 -6.40 7.57
CA LEU A 128 13.01 -5.82 7.97
C LEU A 128 13.11 -4.35 7.54
N SER A 129 12.70 -4.04 6.32
CA SER A 129 12.65 -2.65 5.81
C SER A 129 11.71 -1.80 6.65
N PHE A 130 10.54 -2.33 7.03
CA PHE A 130 9.62 -1.66 7.95
C PHE A 130 10.27 -1.45 9.32
N LEU A 131 10.86 -2.51 9.90
CA LEU A 131 11.45 -2.48 11.23
C LEU A 131 12.64 -1.50 11.33
N ILE A 132 13.54 -1.51 10.34
CA ILE A 132 14.66 -0.56 10.22
C ILE A 132 14.12 0.86 9.98
N GLY A 133 13.10 1.01 9.12
CA GLY A 133 12.46 2.30 8.88
C GLY A 133 11.84 2.91 10.14
N THR A 134 11.23 2.10 11.01
CA THR A 134 10.75 2.54 12.33
C THR A 134 11.85 2.73 13.37
N ALA A 135 12.99 2.04 13.26
CA ALA A 135 14.10 2.15 14.22
C ALA A 135 15.07 3.28 13.90
N GLY A 136 15.08 3.78 12.66
CA GLY A 136 15.97 4.84 12.18
C GLY A 136 15.39 6.26 12.15
N GLY A 137 14.19 6.49 12.69
CA GLY A 137 13.53 7.81 12.79
C GLY A 137 12.95 8.09 14.17
#